data_AF-A0A516GY91-F1
#
_entry.id   AF-A0A516GY91-F1
#
_cell.length_a   1.000
_cell.length_b   1.000
_cell.length_c   1.000
_cell.angle_alpha   90.00
_cell.angle_beta   90.00
_cell.angle_gamma   90.00
#
_symmetry.space_group_name_H-M   'P 1'
#
loop_
_entity.id
_entity.type
_entity.pdbx_description
1 polymer ?
#
loop_
_entity_poly.entity_id
_entity_poly.type
_entity_poly.pdbx_seq_one_letter_code
_entity_poly.pdbx_strand_id
1 'polypeptide(L)'
;MANHPDDLPIPSLSQQAQSRAQARLEQARADLSRMARSTTPQPDTEAAAPAPVTYDPAAVAARIDLMRGRFGKAREDAVSALLFLSDAQQDCDALSEAAALNRWPLMSAGIDLLHQSLRRAMPGEAKHLDLIGLLIDALYALRRAETRPDMGRAGEDLLRGLRLAAARELPATDA
;
A
#
# COMPACT_ATOMS: atom_id res chain seq x y z
N MET A 1 64.57 -5.92 21.97
CA MET A 1 64.38 -6.20 20.54
C MET A 1 63.12 -7.02 20.40
N ALA A 2 62.19 -6.55 19.58
CA ALA A 2 60.77 -6.93 19.55
C ALA A 2 60.52 -8.27 18.84
N ASN A 3 59.64 -9.09 19.40
CA ASN A 3 58.95 -10.19 18.71
C ASN A 3 57.45 -9.87 18.74
N HIS A 4 56.89 -9.43 17.61
CA HIS A 4 55.45 -9.25 17.42
C HIS A 4 54.83 -10.59 16.97
N PRO A 5 53.76 -11.08 17.62
CA PRO A 5 52.95 -12.17 17.13
C PRO A 5 51.69 -11.61 16.45
N ASP A 6 51.79 -11.18 15.21
CA ASP A 6 50.63 -10.80 14.39
C ASP A 6 50.91 -11.23 12.94
N ASP A 7 50.58 -12.48 12.63
CA ASP A 7 50.33 -12.90 11.25
C ASP A 7 49.46 -14.18 11.27
N LEU A 8 48.15 -13.97 11.43
CA LEU A 8 47.13 -14.99 11.15
C LEU A 8 46.32 -14.54 9.93
N PRO A 9 46.39 -15.24 8.78
CA PRO A 9 45.65 -14.85 7.58
C PRO A 9 44.33 -15.62 7.47
N ILE A 10 43.18 -14.98 7.72
CA ILE A 10 41.83 -15.47 7.36
C ILE A 10 40.93 -14.22 7.11
N PRO A 11 40.08 -14.09 6.05
CA PRO A 11 39.26 -15.14 5.43
C PRO A 11 39.15 -15.13 3.89
N SER A 12 39.63 -16.21 3.26
CA SER A 12 39.23 -16.62 1.89
C SER A 12 37.81 -17.21 1.83
N LEU A 13 37.18 -17.46 2.98
CA LEU A 13 35.82 -18.01 3.11
C LEU A 13 34.73 -17.00 2.69
N SER A 14 34.96 -15.70 2.92
CA SER A 14 34.03 -14.64 2.53
C SER A 14 33.96 -14.46 1.01
N GLN A 15 35.09 -14.64 0.31
CA GLN A 15 35.14 -14.53 -1.15
C GLN A 15 34.47 -15.72 -1.85
N GLN A 16 34.60 -16.94 -1.30
CA GLN A 16 33.90 -18.12 -1.83
C GLN A 16 32.39 -18.08 -1.56
N ALA A 17 31.96 -17.53 -0.43
CA ALA A 17 30.54 -17.34 -0.14
C ALA A 17 29.91 -16.28 -1.09
N GLN A 18 30.66 -15.20 -1.37
CA GLN A 18 30.24 -14.16 -2.31
C GLN A 18 30.16 -14.65 -3.76
N SER A 19 31.12 -15.45 -4.22
CA SER A 19 31.09 -15.98 -5.60
C SER A 19 29.93 -16.96 -5.82
N ARG A 20 29.60 -17.79 -4.83
CA ARG A 20 28.41 -18.67 -4.88
C ARG A 20 27.10 -17.89 -4.84
N ALA A 21 27.04 -16.79 -4.08
CA ALA A 21 25.87 -15.92 -4.05
C ALA A 21 25.66 -15.17 -5.38
N GLN A 22 26.74 -14.70 -5.99
CA GLN A 22 26.70 -14.05 -7.32
C GLN A 22 26.25 -15.04 -8.41
N ALA A 23 26.78 -16.25 -8.43
CA ALA A 23 26.37 -17.28 -9.40
C ALA A 23 24.87 -17.61 -9.31
N ARG A 24 24.32 -17.68 -8.08
CA ARG A 24 22.87 -17.90 -7.88
C ARG A 24 22.02 -16.72 -8.37
N LEU A 25 22.48 -15.48 -8.18
CA LEU A 25 21.79 -14.29 -8.65
C LEU A 25 21.79 -14.20 -10.18
N GLU A 26 22.89 -14.55 -10.83
CA GLU A 26 22.98 -14.60 -12.30
C GLU A 26 22.07 -15.67 -12.88
N GLN A 27 22.00 -16.84 -12.25
CA GLN A 27 21.11 -17.91 -12.68
C GLN A 27 19.63 -17.53 -12.52
N ALA A 28 19.25 -16.92 -11.40
CA ALA A 28 17.88 -16.42 -11.20
C ALA A 28 17.49 -15.33 -12.23
N ARG A 29 18.45 -14.45 -12.60
CA ARG A 29 18.24 -13.45 -13.68
C ARG A 29 18.05 -14.11 -15.03
N ALA A 30 18.82 -15.16 -15.34
CA ALA A 30 18.70 -15.89 -16.60
C ALA A 30 17.34 -16.62 -16.72
N ASP A 31 16.86 -17.20 -15.62
CA ASP A 31 15.57 -17.88 -15.58
C ASP A 31 14.39 -16.90 -15.72
N LEU A 32 14.44 -15.74 -15.05
CA LEU A 32 13.46 -14.66 -15.23
C LEU A 32 13.45 -14.12 -16.67
N SER A 33 14.62 -13.93 -17.27
CA SER A 33 14.76 -13.53 -18.67
C SER A 33 14.22 -14.58 -19.66
N ARG A 34 14.29 -15.87 -19.30
CA ARG A 34 13.73 -16.96 -20.10
C ARG A 34 12.20 -16.99 -19.99
N MET A 35 11.66 -16.85 -18.78
CA MET A 35 10.21 -16.78 -18.56
C MET A 35 9.58 -15.56 -19.27
N ALA A 36 10.27 -14.42 -19.29
CA ALA A 36 9.83 -13.23 -20.02
C ALA A 36 9.79 -13.41 -21.56
N ARG A 37 10.57 -14.34 -22.11
CA ARG A 37 10.61 -14.63 -23.56
C ARG A 37 9.65 -15.73 -23.99
N SER A 38 9.19 -16.57 -23.07
CA SER A 38 8.22 -17.65 -23.35
C SER A 38 6.76 -17.17 -23.38
N THR A 39 6.51 -15.87 -23.21
CA THR A 39 5.19 -15.24 -23.28
C THR A 39 5.09 -14.34 -24.52
N THR A 40 5.38 -14.90 -25.70
CA THR A 40 4.96 -14.27 -26.97
C THR A 40 3.49 -14.60 -27.23
N PRO A 41 2.60 -13.60 -27.31
CA PRO A 41 1.20 -13.83 -27.68
C PRO A 41 1.14 -14.26 -29.15
N GLN A 42 0.43 -15.36 -29.41
CA GLN A 42 0.06 -15.80 -30.75
C GLN A 42 -1.03 -14.84 -31.28
N PRO A 43 -0.85 -14.14 -32.41
CA PRO A 43 -1.83 -13.19 -32.89
C PRO A 43 -2.76 -13.89 -33.88
N ASP A 44 -3.86 -14.47 -33.41
CA ASP A 44 -5.00 -14.86 -34.26
C ASP A 44 -6.23 -15.06 -33.38
N THR A 45 -6.88 -13.96 -33.01
CA THR A 45 -8.31 -13.93 -32.66
C THR A 45 -8.79 -12.52 -32.89
N GLU A 46 -9.82 -12.35 -33.73
CA GLU A 46 -10.58 -11.10 -33.86
C GLU A 46 -10.81 -10.51 -32.47
N ALA A 47 -10.24 -9.32 -32.25
CA ALA A 47 -10.31 -8.63 -30.98
C ALA A 47 -11.78 -8.27 -30.70
N ALA A 48 -12.49 -9.16 -30.01
CA ALA A 48 -13.60 -8.77 -29.17
C ALA A 48 -13.08 -7.65 -28.27
N ALA A 49 -13.71 -6.47 -28.35
CA ALA A 49 -13.34 -5.34 -27.53
C ALA A 49 -13.21 -5.81 -26.07
N PRO A 50 -12.09 -5.53 -25.38
CA PRO A 50 -11.89 -6.00 -24.02
C PRO A 50 -13.08 -5.52 -23.19
N ALA A 51 -13.85 -6.47 -22.64
CA ALA A 51 -14.88 -6.14 -21.68
C ALA A 51 -14.22 -5.29 -20.58
N PRO A 52 -14.85 -4.20 -20.13
CA PRO A 52 -14.26 -3.36 -19.09
C PRO A 52 -13.94 -4.25 -17.89
N VAL A 53 -12.65 -4.33 -17.54
CA VAL A 53 -12.17 -5.09 -16.39
C VAL A 53 -12.62 -4.35 -15.15
N THR A 54 -13.82 -4.64 -14.67
CA THR A 54 -14.31 -4.15 -13.38
C THR A 54 -13.66 -4.97 -12.27
N TYR A 55 -13.01 -4.31 -11.33
CA TYR A 55 -12.40 -4.95 -10.17
C TYR A 55 -13.49 -5.34 -9.16
N ASP A 56 -13.42 -6.55 -8.60
CA ASP A 56 -14.45 -7.11 -7.71
C ASP A 56 -14.72 -6.22 -6.47
N PRO A 57 -15.95 -5.68 -6.32
CA PRO A 57 -16.34 -4.88 -5.15
C PRO A 57 -16.20 -5.62 -3.80
N ALA A 58 -16.31 -6.95 -3.79
CA ALA A 58 -16.12 -7.75 -2.58
C ALA A 58 -14.65 -7.78 -2.14
N ALA A 59 -13.72 -7.81 -3.09
CA ALA A 59 -12.28 -7.72 -2.81
C ALA A 59 -11.90 -6.36 -2.21
N VAL A 60 -12.53 -5.27 -2.67
CA VAL A 60 -12.36 -3.93 -2.06
C VAL A 60 -12.86 -3.93 -0.62
N ALA A 61 -14.05 -4.50 -0.37
CA ALA A 61 -14.62 -4.61 0.98
C ALA A 61 -13.69 -5.38 1.93
N ALA A 62 -13.25 -6.57 1.52
CA ALA A 62 -12.38 -7.43 2.31
C ALA A 62 -11.04 -6.76 2.65
N ARG A 63 -10.51 -5.94 1.76
CA ARG A 63 -9.27 -5.19 2.03
C ARG A 63 -9.48 -4.08 3.05
N ILE A 64 -10.60 -3.36 2.98
CA ILE A 64 -10.95 -2.37 4.01
C ILE A 64 -11.15 -3.07 5.37
N ASP A 65 -11.80 -4.24 5.40
CA ASP A 65 -11.98 -5.03 6.63
C ASP A 65 -10.65 -5.48 7.21
N LEU A 66 -9.72 -5.94 6.37
CA LEU A 66 -8.37 -6.34 6.78
C LEU A 66 -7.58 -5.15 7.35
N MET A 67 -7.69 -3.98 6.74
CA MET A 67 -7.06 -2.75 7.23
C MET A 67 -7.65 -2.35 8.59
N ARG A 68 -8.99 -2.39 8.74
CA ARG A 68 -9.68 -2.11 10.00
C ARG A 68 -9.28 -3.10 11.11
N GLY A 69 -9.19 -4.39 10.80
CA GLY A 69 -8.78 -5.43 11.74
C GLY A 69 -7.34 -5.23 12.24
N ARG A 70 -6.40 -4.85 11.36
CA ARG A 70 -5.03 -4.49 11.76
C ARG A 70 -4.98 -3.19 12.55
N PHE A 71 -5.82 -2.22 12.20
CA PHE A 71 -5.90 -0.94 12.90
C PHE A 71 -6.34 -1.09 14.38
N GLY A 72 -7.15 -2.10 14.71
CA GLY A 72 -7.51 -2.39 16.11
C GLY A 72 -6.29 -2.58 17.01
N LYS A 73 -5.31 -3.37 16.55
CA LYS A 73 -4.03 -3.60 17.26
C LYS A 73 -3.13 -2.36 17.24
N ALA A 74 -3.17 -1.60 16.15
CA ALA A 74 -2.39 -0.37 16.00
C ALA A 74 -2.69 0.67 17.09
N ARG A 75 -3.87 0.63 17.71
CA ARG A 75 -4.23 1.55 18.80
C ARG A 75 -3.68 1.14 20.17
N GLU A 76 -3.21 -0.09 20.32
CA GLU A 76 -2.77 -0.63 21.61
C GLU A 76 -1.34 -0.18 21.95
N ASP A 77 -0.46 -0.04 20.95
CA ASP A 77 0.93 0.35 21.15
C ASP A 77 1.55 1.05 19.92
N ALA A 78 2.60 1.85 20.17
CA ALA A 78 3.24 2.66 19.14
C ALA A 78 4.01 1.86 18.07
N VAL A 79 4.48 0.65 18.38
CA VAL A 79 5.18 -0.21 17.42
C VAL A 79 4.19 -0.78 16.43
N SER A 80 3.07 -1.31 16.93
CA SER A 80 1.94 -1.77 16.11
C SER A 80 1.37 -0.62 15.26
N ALA A 81 1.27 0.59 15.82
CA ALA A 81 0.88 1.78 15.08
C ALA A 81 1.83 2.07 13.91
N LEU A 82 3.14 2.04 14.14
CA LEU A 82 4.14 2.32 13.11
C LEU A 82 4.11 1.28 11.98
N LEU A 83 4.01 -0.01 12.32
CA LEU A 83 3.86 -1.08 11.32
C LEU A 83 2.59 -0.90 10.49
N PHE A 84 1.47 -0.62 11.17
CA PHE A 84 0.20 -0.37 10.51
C PHE A 84 0.27 0.82 9.54
N LEU A 85 0.85 1.96 9.95
CA LEU A 85 0.93 3.15 9.11
C LEU A 85 1.76 2.91 7.84
N SER A 86 2.76 2.03 7.88
CA SER A 86 3.52 1.61 6.71
C SER A 86 2.69 0.69 5.80
N ASP A 87 2.10 -0.35 6.36
CA ASP A 87 1.31 -1.33 5.59
C ASP A 87 0.08 -0.68 4.93
N ALA A 88 -0.61 0.20 5.65
CA ALA A 88 -1.82 0.85 5.17
C ALA A 88 -1.57 1.74 3.94
N GLN A 89 -0.34 2.21 3.70
CA GLN A 89 0.00 2.94 2.47
C GLN A 89 -0.05 2.00 1.26
N GLN A 90 0.47 0.78 1.39
CA GLN A 90 0.40 -0.23 0.32
C GLN A 90 -1.06 -0.65 0.05
N ASP A 91 -1.88 -0.70 1.09
CA ASP A 91 -3.32 -0.94 0.92
C ASP A 91 -4.01 0.22 0.20
N CYS A 92 -3.63 1.46 0.49
CA CYS A 92 -4.15 2.62 -0.23
C CYS A 92 -3.79 2.56 -1.72
N ASP A 93 -2.56 2.18 -2.07
CA ASP A 93 -2.14 2.05 -3.48
C ASP A 93 -3.00 1.01 -4.22
N ALA A 94 -3.21 -0.17 -3.61
CA ALA A 94 -4.06 -1.22 -4.18
C ALA A 94 -5.53 -0.83 -4.26
N LEU A 95 -6.05 -0.10 -3.25
CA LEU A 95 -7.41 0.42 -3.26
C LEU A 95 -7.59 1.51 -4.33
N SER A 96 -6.59 2.36 -4.55
CA SER A 96 -6.61 3.39 -5.58
C SER A 96 -6.66 2.79 -6.98
N GLU A 97 -5.89 1.73 -7.24
CA GLU A 97 -5.97 0.97 -8.48
C GLU A 97 -7.38 0.39 -8.70
N ALA A 98 -7.94 -0.26 -7.67
CA ALA A 98 -9.29 -0.82 -7.72
C ALA A 98 -10.38 0.25 -7.93
N ALA A 99 -10.25 1.41 -7.30
CA ALA A 99 -11.18 2.54 -7.47
C ALA A 99 -11.09 3.14 -8.88
N ALA A 100 -9.88 3.24 -9.43
CA ALA A 100 -9.66 3.72 -10.81
C ALA A 100 -10.27 2.76 -11.85
N LEU A 101 -10.07 1.45 -11.69
CA LEU A 101 -10.66 0.42 -12.57
C LEU A 101 -12.20 0.47 -12.57
N ASN A 102 -12.80 0.74 -11.41
CA ASN A 102 -14.26 0.85 -11.27
C ASN A 102 -14.81 2.26 -11.55
N ARG A 103 -13.95 3.24 -11.83
CA ARG A 103 -14.34 4.66 -12.02
C ARG A 103 -15.13 5.22 -10.83
N TRP A 104 -14.61 5.02 -9.62
CA TRP A 104 -15.21 5.50 -8.38
C TRP A 104 -14.51 6.77 -7.85
N PRO A 105 -14.89 7.98 -8.29
CA PRO A 105 -14.19 9.22 -7.98
C PRO A 105 -14.22 9.64 -6.51
N LEU A 106 -15.33 9.43 -5.80
CA LEU A 106 -15.46 9.68 -4.36
C LEU A 106 -14.57 8.72 -3.57
N MET A 107 -14.54 7.45 -3.97
CA MET A 107 -13.66 6.45 -3.36
C MET A 107 -12.19 6.83 -3.55
N SER A 108 -11.76 7.15 -4.78
CA SER A 108 -10.40 7.60 -5.08
C SER A 108 -10.02 8.82 -4.24
N ALA A 109 -10.89 9.83 -4.16
CA ALA A 109 -10.63 11.03 -3.35
C ALA A 109 -10.54 10.73 -1.84
N GLY A 110 -11.29 9.76 -1.34
CA GLY A 110 -11.21 9.30 0.05
C GLY A 110 -9.90 8.55 0.33
N ILE A 111 -9.47 7.70 -0.59
CA ILE A 111 -8.22 6.96 -0.49
C ILE A 111 -7.03 7.93 -0.53
N ASP A 112 -7.04 8.91 -1.44
CA ASP A 112 -5.98 9.93 -1.51
C ASP A 112 -5.87 10.72 -0.20
N LEU A 113 -7.00 11.08 0.40
CA LEU A 113 -7.03 11.76 1.70
C LEU A 113 -6.46 10.88 2.82
N LEU A 114 -6.84 9.59 2.85
CA LEU A 114 -6.29 8.62 3.79
C LEU A 114 -4.77 8.47 3.60
N HIS A 115 -4.32 8.29 2.37
CA HIS A 115 -2.91 8.13 2.03
C HIS A 115 -2.07 9.34 2.47
N GLN A 116 -2.54 10.56 2.20
CA GLN A 116 -1.90 11.79 2.67
C GLN A 116 -1.91 11.90 4.21
N SER A 117 -2.99 11.44 4.85
CA SER A 117 -3.09 11.46 6.31
C SER A 117 -2.14 10.47 6.96
N LEU A 118 -2.02 9.25 6.41
CA LEU A 118 -1.09 8.22 6.88
C LEU A 118 0.36 8.69 6.88
N ARG A 119 0.79 9.42 5.83
CA ARG A 119 2.15 9.97 5.72
C ARG A 119 2.50 11.02 6.77
N ARG A 120 1.49 11.69 7.33
CA ARG A 120 1.66 12.78 8.31
C ARG A 120 1.35 12.33 9.74
N ALA A 121 0.65 11.20 9.89
CA ALA A 121 0.25 10.69 11.18
C ALA A 121 1.47 10.27 12.01
N MET A 122 1.54 10.80 13.23
CA MET A 122 2.48 10.34 14.25
C MET A 122 1.87 9.17 15.03
N PRO A 123 2.56 8.02 15.14
CA PRO A 123 2.03 6.83 15.82
C PRO A 123 1.82 7.01 17.33
N GLY A 124 2.51 7.96 17.95
CA GLY A 124 2.33 8.27 19.38
C GLY A 124 1.17 9.22 19.68
N GLU A 125 0.52 9.79 18.66
CA GLU A 125 -0.56 10.77 18.84
C GLU A 125 -1.93 10.10 18.65
N ALA A 126 -2.67 9.96 19.75
CA ALA A 126 -3.96 9.27 19.75
C ALA A 126 -4.97 9.92 18.77
N LYS A 127 -4.99 11.26 18.68
CA LYS A 127 -5.88 11.98 17.76
C LYS A 127 -5.61 11.66 16.29
N HIS A 128 -4.35 11.47 15.92
CA HIS A 128 -3.98 11.09 14.56
C HIS A 128 -4.51 9.69 14.26
N LEU A 129 -4.32 8.73 15.16
CA LEU A 129 -4.85 7.38 14.99
C LEU A 129 -6.38 7.40 14.91
N ASP A 130 -7.06 8.15 15.78
CA ASP A 130 -8.52 8.27 15.74
C ASP A 130 -9.02 8.84 14.39
N LEU A 131 -8.34 9.84 13.83
CA LEU A 131 -8.62 10.34 12.48
C LEU A 131 -8.40 9.25 11.41
N ILE A 132 -7.30 8.50 11.48
CA ILE A 132 -7.03 7.40 10.54
C ILE A 132 -8.13 6.34 10.61
N GLY A 133 -8.56 5.94 11.81
CA GLY A 133 -9.68 5.02 12.00
C GLY A 133 -10.97 5.53 11.36
N LEU A 134 -11.28 6.82 11.56
CA LEU A 134 -12.45 7.46 10.94
C LEU A 134 -12.37 7.44 9.40
N LEU A 135 -11.19 7.73 8.83
CA LEU A 135 -10.97 7.73 7.38
C LEU A 135 -11.13 6.32 6.79
N ILE A 136 -10.65 5.28 7.48
CA ILE A 136 -10.83 3.88 7.10
C ILE A 136 -12.32 3.52 7.08
N ASP A 137 -13.04 3.85 8.15
CA ASP A 137 -14.48 3.56 8.26
C ASP A 137 -15.28 4.32 7.18
N ALA A 138 -14.87 5.54 6.83
CA ALA A 138 -15.50 6.34 5.79
C ALA A 138 -15.38 5.71 4.39
N LEU A 139 -14.36 4.89 4.12
CA LEU A 139 -14.22 4.21 2.83
C LEU A 139 -15.44 3.31 2.51
N TYR A 140 -16.09 2.71 3.52
CA TYR A 140 -17.34 1.98 3.30
C TYR A 140 -18.48 2.89 2.85
N ALA A 141 -18.60 4.06 3.48
CA ALA A 141 -19.65 5.02 3.14
C ALA A 141 -19.44 5.58 1.72
N LEU A 142 -18.20 5.85 1.34
CA LEU A 142 -17.85 6.31 -0.01
C LEU A 142 -18.12 5.22 -1.05
N ARG A 143 -17.66 3.97 -0.81
CA ARG A 143 -18.00 2.84 -1.70
C ARG A 143 -19.51 2.65 -1.86
N ARG A 144 -20.27 2.81 -0.76
CA ARG A 144 -21.74 2.74 -0.81
C ARG A 144 -22.33 3.89 -1.63
N ALA A 145 -21.78 5.09 -1.54
CA ALA A 145 -22.22 6.24 -2.33
C ALA A 145 -21.98 6.05 -3.84
N GLU A 146 -20.90 5.37 -4.21
CA GLU A 146 -20.57 5.07 -5.62
C GLU A 146 -21.52 4.06 -6.26
N THR A 147 -21.95 3.08 -5.46
CA THR A 147 -22.82 2.00 -5.92
C THR A 147 -24.31 2.35 -5.87
N ARG A 148 -24.66 3.52 -5.30
CA ARG A 148 -26.05 3.94 -5.09
C ARG A 148 -26.30 5.35 -5.64
N PRO A 149 -27.13 5.50 -6.69
CA PRO A 149 -27.35 6.79 -7.35
C PRO A 149 -27.87 7.91 -6.43
N ASP A 150 -28.61 7.56 -5.38
CA ASP A 150 -29.24 8.50 -4.45
C ASP A 150 -28.26 9.08 -3.40
N MET A 151 -27.05 8.54 -3.31
CA MET A 151 -26.12 8.84 -2.20
C MET A 151 -24.93 9.70 -2.60
N GLY A 152 -24.78 10.08 -3.88
CA GLY A 152 -23.62 10.84 -4.37
C GLY A 152 -23.36 12.13 -3.59
N ARG A 153 -24.39 12.96 -3.38
CA ARG A 153 -24.29 14.21 -2.61
C ARG A 153 -23.86 13.98 -1.16
N ALA A 154 -24.40 12.95 -0.51
CA ALA A 154 -24.00 12.60 0.85
C ALA A 154 -22.53 12.15 0.91
N GLY A 155 -22.04 11.46 -0.12
CA GLY A 155 -20.62 11.10 -0.25
C GLY A 155 -19.72 12.33 -0.42
N GLU A 156 -20.14 13.31 -1.23
CA GLU A 156 -19.41 14.58 -1.39
C GLU A 156 -19.36 15.39 -0.09
N ASP A 157 -20.47 15.48 0.63
CA ASP A 157 -20.55 16.20 1.91
C ASP A 157 -19.71 15.50 2.98
N LEU A 158 -19.71 14.16 3.00
CA LEU A 158 -18.80 13.37 3.84
C LEU A 158 -17.34 13.68 3.52
N LEU A 159 -16.93 13.64 2.24
CA LEU A 159 -15.55 13.97 1.85
C LEU A 159 -15.17 15.40 2.27
N ARG A 160 -16.08 16.36 2.14
CA ARG A 160 -15.84 17.73 2.60
C ARG A 160 -15.59 17.76 4.11
N GLY A 161 -16.42 17.07 4.90
CA GLY A 161 -16.25 16.95 6.35
C GLY A 161 -14.93 16.28 6.75
N LEU A 162 -14.55 15.20 6.06
CA LEU A 162 -13.29 14.49 6.31
C LEU A 162 -12.07 15.34 5.98
N ARG A 163 -12.10 16.12 4.88
CA ARG A 163 -11.01 17.05 4.54
C ARG A 163 -10.84 18.13 5.61
N LEU A 164 -11.95 18.66 6.14
CA LEU A 164 -11.90 19.63 7.23
C LEU A 164 -11.34 19.02 8.53
N ALA A 165 -11.76 17.80 8.88
CA ALA A 165 -11.21 17.07 10.02
C ALA A 165 -9.71 16.79 9.85
N ALA A 166 -9.29 16.34 8.67
CA ALA A 166 -7.90 16.06 8.36
C ALA A 166 -7.02 17.32 8.37
N ALA A 167 -7.52 18.46 7.88
CA ALA A 167 -6.81 19.73 7.95
C ALA A 167 -6.65 20.24 9.39
N ARG A 168 -7.61 19.94 10.28
CA ARG A 168 -7.58 20.35 11.69
C ARG A 168 -6.60 19.50 12.51
N GLU A 169 -6.66 18.18 12.38
CA GLU A 169 -5.86 17.27 13.22
C GLU A 169 -4.46 17.02 12.65
N LEU A 170 -4.29 17.09 11.33
CA LEU A 170 -3.01 16.92 10.66
C LEU A 170 -2.75 18.18 9.82
N PRO A 171 -2.31 19.30 10.42
CA PRO A 171 -1.96 20.48 9.65
C PRO A 171 -0.84 20.17 8.65
N ALA A 172 -0.84 20.85 7.50
CA ALA A 172 0.30 20.80 6.60
C ALA A 172 1.52 21.33 7.37
N THR A 173 2.55 20.50 7.51
CA THR A 173 3.86 20.96 7.91
C THR A 173 4.43 21.73 6.74
N ASP A 174 4.22 23.06 6.71
CA ASP A 174 5.07 23.96 5.93
C ASP A 174 6.47 23.88 6.55
N ALA A 175 7.33 23.06 5.97
CA ALA A 175 8.74 22.96 6.27
C ALA A 175 9.54 22.95 4.96
#